data_AF-A0A7S1SLD5-F1
#
_entry.id   AF-A0A7S1SLD5-F1
#
_cell.length_a   1.000
_cell.length_b   1.000
_cell.length_c   1.000
_cell.angle_alpha   90.00
_cell.angle_beta   90.00
_cell.angle_gamma   90.00
#
_symmetry.space_group_name_H-M   'P 1'
#
loop_
_entity.id
_entity.type
_entity.pdbx_description
1 polymer ?
#
loop_
_entity_poly.entity_id
_entity_poly.type
_entity_poly.pdbx_seq_one_letter_code
_entity_poly.pdbx_strand_id
1 'polypeptide(L)'
;LMFSLLLTIKVMQHEGHIDPSEWRFLLAGPISTELTAPNPAPQWLTDKCWIELLNLARLDEFAGFDQHVASNVDHYRSIFDSNDAHAEPLAEPWESKLSSFQKLLFLRCLRPDKVVM
;
A
#
# COMPACT_ATOMS: atom_id res chain seq x y z
N LEU A 1 -16.94 -4.58 11.47
CA LEU A 1 -16.56 -5.03 10.11
C LEU A 1 -15.23 -5.80 10.03
N MET A 2 -14.37 -5.79 11.06
CA MET A 2 -13.07 -6.50 11.01
C MET A 2 -13.18 -8.02 10.83
N PHE A 3 -14.18 -8.66 11.44
CA PHE A 3 -14.36 -10.13 11.38
C PHE A 3 -14.78 -10.64 10.00
N SER A 4 -15.66 -9.92 9.31
CA SER A 4 -16.07 -10.24 7.93
C SER A 4 -14.90 -10.05 6.96
N LEU A 5 -14.10 -9.00 7.13
CA LEU A 5 -12.88 -8.78 6.35
C LEU A 5 -11.86 -9.92 6.55
N LEU A 6 -11.63 -10.34 7.80
CA LEU A 6 -10.76 -11.47 8.14
C LEU A 6 -11.22 -12.78 7.50
N LEU A 7 -12.54 -13.02 7.46
CA LEU A 7 -13.13 -14.20 6.82
C LEU A 7 -12.97 -14.16 5.30
N THR A 8 -13.28 -13.03 4.65
CA THR A 8 -13.09 -12.87 3.21
C THR A 8 -11.63 -13.05 2.82
N ILE A 9 -10.71 -12.49 3.60
CA ILE A 9 -9.27 -12.64 3.32
C ILE A 9 -8.80 -14.08 3.55
N LYS A 10 -9.28 -14.77 4.59
CA LYS A 10 -8.98 -16.20 4.77
C LYS A 10 -9.47 -17.06 3.60
N VAL A 11 -10.64 -16.74 3.04
CA VAL A 11 -11.16 -17.44 1.85
C VAL A 11 -10.28 -17.15 0.63
N MET A 12 -9.94 -15.89 0.39
CA MET A 12 -9.05 -15.49 -0.71
C MET A 12 -7.62 -16.07 -0.58
N GLN A 13 -7.13 -16.25 0.66
CA GLN A 13 -5.87 -16.95 0.92
C GLN A 13 -5.96 -18.44 0.58
N HIS A 14 -7.08 -19.08 0.89
CA HIS A 14 -7.31 -20.49 0.56
C HIS A 14 -7.40 -20.70 -0.96
N GLU A 15 -7.90 -19.70 -1.70
CA GLU A 15 -7.93 -19.71 -3.16
C GLU A 15 -6.57 -19.33 -3.81
N GLY A 16 -5.55 -19.00 -3.02
CA GLY A 16 -4.21 -18.66 -3.51
C GLY A 16 -4.10 -17.27 -4.14
N HIS A 17 -5.08 -16.39 -3.92
CA HIS A 17 -5.11 -15.04 -4.47
C HIS A 17 -4.33 -14.01 -3.65
N ILE A 18 -3.93 -14.34 -2.42
CA ILE A 18 -3.23 -13.44 -1.51
C ILE A 18 -1.94 -14.10 -1.03
N ASP A 19 -0.81 -13.41 -1.20
CA ASP A 19 0.47 -13.92 -0.72
C ASP A 19 0.52 -13.90 0.82
N PRO A 20 1.02 -14.96 1.48
CA PRO A 20 1.15 -15.00 2.94
C PRO A 20 2.01 -13.85 3.51
N SER A 21 2.96 -13.34 2.73
CA SER A 21 3.86 -12.24 3.08
C SER A 21 3.13 -10.90 3.05
N GLU A 22 2.30 -10.67 2.03
CA GLU A 22 1.40 -9.51 1.95
C GLU A 22 0.39 -9.49 3.10
N TRP A 23 -0.16 -10.65 3.44
CA TRP A 23 -1.07 -10.78 4.58
C TRP A 23 -0.38 -10.50 5.92
N ARG A 24 0.83 -11.04 6.11
CA ARG A 24 1.64 -10.74 7.29
C ARG A 24 1.95 -9.26 7.38
N PHE A 25 2.24 -8.60 6.27
CA PHE A 25 2.46 -7.16 6.23
C PHE A 25 1.21 -6.38 6.67
N LEU A 26 0.01 -6.79 6.24
CA LEU A 26 -1.24 -6.19 6.73
C LEU A 26 -1.43 -6.41 8.24
N LEU A 27 -1.16 -7.61 8.75
CA LEU A 27 -1.41 -7.90 10.17
C LEU A 27 -0.36 -7.31 11.11
N ALA A 28 0.91 -7.47 10.78
CA ALA A 28 2.04 -7.05 11.62
C ALA A 28 2.44 -5.59 11.38
N GLY A 29 2.10 -5.02 10.23
CA GLY A 29 2.56 -3.70 9.81
C GLY A 29 4.01 -3.73 9.30
N PRO A 30 4.64 -2.54 9.15
CA PRO A 30 6.00 -2.42 8.69
C PRO A 30 6.98 -3.14 9.62
N ILE A 31 7.81 -4.01 9.04
CA ILE A 31 8.80 -4.81 9.78
C ILE A 31 10.02 -3.94 10.12
N SER A 32 10.37 -3.00 9.25
CA SER A 32 11.52 -2.12 9.42
C SER A 32 11.09 -0.66 9.55
N THR A 33 11.69 0.05 10.51
CA THR A 33 11.55 1.51 10.67
C THR A 33 12.70 2.28 10.02
N GLU A 34 13.54 1.59 9.26
CA GLU A 34 14.72 2.17 8.63
C GLU A 34 14.36 2.82 7.30
N LEU A 35 14.77 4.08 7.16
CA LEU A 35 14.61 4.85 5.93
C LEU A 35 15.71 4.45 4.94
N THR A 36 15.45 3.41 4.14
CA THR A 36 16.41 2.93 3.12
C THR A 36 16.47 3.83 1.88
N ALA A 37 15.43 4.63 1.61
CA ALA A 37 15.42 5.58 0.50
C ALA A 37 14.88 6.95 0.94
N PRO A 38 15.42 8.06 0.41
CA PRO A 38 14.95 9.40 0.75
C PRO A 38 13.48 9.60 0.34
N ASN A 39 12.74 10.35 1.14
CA ASN A 39 11.35 10.67 0.87
C ASN A 39 11.24 11.57 -0.37
N PRO A 40 10.51 11.16 -1.42
CA PRO A 40 10.40 11.94 -2.66
C PRO A 40 9.51 13.18 -2.51
N ALA A 41 8.60 13.21 -1.54
CA ALA A 41 7.73 14.37 -1.29
C ALA A 41 7.49 14.61 0.21
N PRO A 42 8.49 15.16 0.93
CA PRO A 42 8.35 15.52 2.34
C PRO A 42 7.26 16.59 2.60
N GLN A 43 6.77 17.25 1.55
CA GLN A 43 5.73 18.28 1.63
C GLN A 43 4.33 17.75 1.99
N TRP A 44 4.03 16.49 1.68
CA TRP A 44 2.73 15.86 1.98
C TRP A 44 2.86 14.44 2.50
N LEU A 45 3.93 13.73 2.16
CA LEU A 45 4.20 12.38 2.63
C LEU A 45 5.09 12.44 3.87
N THR A 46 4.64 11.87 4.98
CA THR A 46 5.47 11.77 6.19
C THR A 46 6.50 10.65 6.07
N ASP A 47 7.66 10.78 6.73
CA ASP A 47 8.70 9.74 6.72
C ASP A 47 8.17 8.37 7.18
N LYS A 48 7.22 8.37 8.12
CA LYS A 48 6.55 7.13 8.57
C LYS A 48 5.78 6.44 7.43
N CYS A 49 4.94 7.18 6.70
CA CYS A 49 4.19 6.63 5.57
C CYS A 49 5.14 6.16 4.45
N TRP A 50 6.22 6.92 4.22
CA TRP A 50 7.23 6.54 3.23
C TRP A 50 7.97 5.26 3.63
N ILE A 51 8.35 5.10 4.89
CA ILE A 51 8.93 3.85 5.41
C ILE A 51 7.97 2.67 5.19
N GLU A 52 6.67 2.83 5.42
CA GLU A 52 5.68 1.78 5.13
C GLU A 52 5.66 1.41 3.64
N LEU A 53 5.66 2.41 2.77
CA LEU A 53 5.77 2.24 1.32
C LEU A 53 7.06 1.52 0.89
N LEU A 54 8.20 1.84 1.53
CA LEU A 54 9.46 1.15 1.29
C LEU A 54 9.40 -0.30 1.73
N ASN A 55 8.77 -0.61 2.86
CA ASN A 55 8.56 -1.99 3.27
C ASN A 55 7.61 -2.73 2.32
N LEU A 56 6.56 -2.06 1.83
CA LEU A 56 5.66 -2.61 0.81
C LEU A 56 6.44 -2.97 -0.46
N ALA A 57 7.34 -2.09 -0.92
CA ALA A 57 8.19 -2.33 -2.09
C ALA A 57 9.22 -3.46 -1.92
N ARG A 58 9.40 -4.01 -0.71
CA ARG A 58 10.23 -5.21 -0.47
C ARG A 58 9.50 -6.51 -0.82
N LEU A 59 8.19 -6.47 -1.02
CA LEU A 59 7.41 -7.61 -1.48
C LEU A 59 7.68 -7.81 -2.98
N ASP A 60 7.81 -9.06 -3.42
CA ASP A 60 8.15 -9.40 -4.81
C ASP A 60 7.20 -8.76 -5.83
N GLU A 61 5.90 -8.70 -5.50
CA GLU A 61 4.88 -8.10 -6.36
C GLU A 61 5.04 -6.57 -6.52
N PHE A 62 5.52 -5.90 -5.47
CA PHE A 62 5.74 -4.46 -5.39
C PHE A 62 7.20 -4.05 -5.65
N ALA A 63 8.05 -4.96 -6.11
CA ALA A 63 9.44 -4.65 -6.41
C ALA A 63 9.54 -3.48 -7.40
N GLY A 64 10.17 -2.38 -6.99
CA GLY A 64 10.30 -1.13 -7.76
C GLY A 64 9.11 -0.18 -7.69
N PHE A 65 8.11 -0.46 -6.85
CA PHE A 65 6.96 0.43 -6.65
C PHE A 65 7.36 1.75 -5.97
N ASP A 66 8.30 1.72 -5.03
CA ASP A 66 8.86 2.91 -4.40
C ASP A 66 9.45 3.89 -5.42
N GLN A 67 10.24 3.40 -6.37
CA GLN A 67 10.81 4.22 -7.44
C GLN A 67 9.74 4.80 -8.36
N HIS A 68 8.68 4.03 -8.64
CA HIS A 68 7.55 4.49 -9.43
C HIS A 68 6.76 5.59 -8.72
N VAL A 69 6.53 5.43 -7.41
CA VAL A 69 5.89 6.46 -6.56
C VAL A 69 6.74 7.71 -6.51
N ALA A 70 8.07 7.57 -6.37
CA ALA A 70 9.01 8.68 -6.40
C ALA A 70 9.06 9.40 -7.75
N SER A 71 8.73 8.73 -8.85
CA SER A 71 8.69 9.31 -10.20
C SER A 71 7.34 9.97 -10.51
N ASN A 72 6.24 9.49 -9.91
CA ASN A 72 4.87 9.96 -10.18
C ASN A 72 4.22 10.58 -8.94
N VAL A 73 4.99 11.34 -8.16
CA VAL A 73 4.58 11.81 -6.84
C VAL A 73 3.33 12.68 -6.88
N ASP A 74 3.15 13.47 -7.95
CA ASP A 74 1.96 14.31 -8.13
C ASP A 74 0.68 13.50 -8.35
N HIS A 75 0.77 12.34 -9.04
CA HIS A 75 -0.38 11.44 -9.21
C HIS A 75 -0.80 10.84 -7.87
N TYR A 76 0.16 10.29 -7.13
CA TYR A 76 -0.10 9.71 -5.81
C TYR A 76 -0.52 10.77 -4.78
N ARG A 77 -0.07 12.01 -4.95
CA ARG A 77 -0.57 13.15 -4.17
C ARG A 77 -2.05 13.41 -4.45
N SER A 78 -2.48 13.37 -5.72
CA SER A 78 -3.90 13.51 -6.08
C SER A 78 -4.74 12.42 -5.41
N ILE A 79 -4.25 11.18 -5.37
CA ILE A 79 -4.91 10.07 -4.66
C ILE A 79 -4.98 10.35 -3.15
N PHE A 80 -3.90 10.88 -2.56
CA PHE A 80 -3.86 11.22 -1.14
C PHE A 80 -4.83 12.36 -0.76
N ASP A 81 -4.88 13.40 -1.59
CA ASP A 81 -5.76 14.57 -1.41
C ASP A 81 -7.23 14.21 -1.65
N SER A 82 -7.49 13.28 -2.58
CA SER A 82 -8.83 12.79 -2.87
C SER A 82 -9.48 12.14 -1.64
N ASN A 83 -10.75 12.50 -1.42
CA ASN A 83 -11.53 11.94 -0.33
C ASN A 83 -11.94 10.48 -0.62
N ASP A 84 -12.04 10.14 -1.91
CA ASP A 84 -12.31 8.82 -2.48
C ASP A 84 -11.03 8.18 -3.04
N ALA A 85 -9.95 8.18 -2.26
CA ALA A 85 -8.67 7.54 -2.62
C ALA A 85 -8.82 6.06 -3.03
N HIS A 86 -9.90 5.39 -2.59
CA HIS A 86 -10.22 4.00 -2.91
C HIS A 86 -10.80 3.81 -4.33
N ALA A 87 -11.30 4.89 -4.93
CA ALA A 87 -11.89 4.89 -6.27
C ALA A 87 -10.93 5.43 -7.34
N GLU A 88 -9.85 6.11 -6.92
CA GLU A 88 -8.85 6.63 -7.85
C GLU A 88 -7.92 5.50 -8.33
N PRO A 89 -7.78 5.31 -9.66
CA PRO A 89 -6.88 4.31 -10.20
C PRO A 89 -5.42 4.67 -9.93
N LEU A 90 -4.60 3.66 -9.70
CA LEU A 90 -3.16 3.82 -9.64
C LEU A 90 -2.61 4.22 -11.01
N ALA A 91 -1.40 4.79 -11.03
CA ALA A 91 -0.72 5.03 -12.30
C ALA A 91 -0.30 3.67 -12.92
N GLU A 92 -0.59 3.50 -14.22
CA GLU A 92 -0.09 2.37 -15.00
C GLU A 92 1.44 2.30 -14.92
N PRO A 93 2.06 1.11 -14.82
CA PRO A 93 1.48 -0.22 -15.02
C PRO A 93 0.87 -0.85 -13.74
N TRP A 94 0.85 -0.15 -12.62
CA TRP A 94 0.48 -0.75 -11.34
C TRP A 94 -1.02 -0.94 -11.16
N GLU A 95 -1.84 -0.17 -11.87
CA GLU A 95 -3.30 -0.35 -11.85
C GLU A 95 -3.73 -1.70 -12.44
N SER A 96 -3.06 -2.13 -13.51
CA SER A 96 -3.30 -3.39 -14.20
C SER A 96 -2.52 -4.55 -13.58
N LYS A 97 -1.34 -4.29 -13.00
CA LYS A 97 -0.52 -5.30 -12.31
C LYS A 97 -1.06 -5.67 -10.94
N LEU A 98 -1.59 -4.70 -10.17
CA LEU A 98 -1.95 -4.92 -8.77
C LEU A 98 -3.39 -5.41 -8.59
N SER A 99 -3.56 -6.39 -7.71
CA SER A 99 -4.87 -6.88 -7.27
C SER A 99 -5.57 -5.88 -6.34
N SER A 100 -6.89 -6.02 -6.19
CA SER A 100 -7.66 -5.20 -5.25
C SER A 100 -7.13 -5.25 -3.82
N PHE A 101 -6.54 -6.38 -3.40
CA PHE A 101 -5.92 -6.53 -2.08
C PHE A 101 -4.63 -5.70 -1.98
N GLN A 102 -3.79 -5.76 -3.00
CA GLN A 102 -2.54 -5.00 -3.08
C GLN A 102 -2.79 -3.49 -3.09
N LYS A 103 -3.81 -3.03 -3.81
CA LYS A 103 -4.27 -1.63 -3.78
C LYS A 103 -4.69 -1.19 -2.37
N LEU A 104 -5.33 -2.09 -1.62
CA LEU A 104 -5.71 -1.85 -0.22
C LEU A 104 -4.49 -1.75 0.70
N LEU A 105 -3.44 -2.55 0.50
CA LEU A 105 -2.18 -2.43 1.23
C LEU A 105 -1.51 -1.08 0.99
N PHE A 106 -1.45 -0.64 -0.27
CA PHE A 106 -0.93 0.67 -0.61
C PHE A 106 -1.71 1.81 0.08
N LEU A 107 -3.04 1.77 0.00
CA LEU A 107 -3.90 2.77 0.63
C LEU A 107 -3.71 2.83 2.14
N ARG A 108 -3.48 1.68 2.78
CA ARG A 108 -3.15 1.62 4.21
C ARG A 108 -1.81 2.32 4.51
N CYS A 109 -0.77 2.10 3.71
CA CYS A 109 0.52 2.77 3.89
C CYS A 109 0.42 4.29 3.71
N LEU A 110 -0.46 4.75 2.81
CA LEU A 110 -0.66 6.16 2.51
C LEU A 110 -1.55 6.86 3.55
N ARG A 111 -2.60 6.18 4.03
CA ARG A 111 -3.57 6.67 5.02
C ARG A 111 -3.83 5.62 6.09
N PRO A 112 -2.93 5.45 7.07
CA PRO A 112 -3.19 4.59 8.22
C PRO A 112 -4.40 5.07 9.04
N ASP A 113 -4.72 6.36 8.96
CA ASP A 113 -5.79 7.04 9.72
C ASP A 113 -7.22 6.61 9.33
N LYS A 114 -7.46 6.17 8.07
CA LYS A 114 -8.81 5.80 7.60
C LYS A 114 -9.17 4.32 7.69
N VAL A 115 -8.22 3.45 8.08
CA VAL A 115 -8.47 1.99 8.17
C VAL A 115 -9.16 1.61 9.50
N VAL A 116 -9.17 2.52 10.47
CA VAL A 116 -9.81 2.35 11.78
C VAL A 116 -10.94 3.38 11.92
N MET A 117 -12.03 3.19 11.18
CA MET A 117 -13.37 3.64 11.57
C MET A 117 -14.41 2.57 11.19
#